data_AF-A0A5S9M671-F1
#
_entry.id   AF-A0A5S9M671-F1
#
_cell.length_a   1.000
_cell.length_b   1.000
_cell.length_c   1.000
_cell.angle_alpha   90.00
_cell.angle_beta   90.00
_cell.angle_gamma   90.00
#
_symmetry.space_group_name_H-M   'P 1'
#
loop_
_entity.id
_entity.type
_entity.pdbx_description
1 polymer ?
#
loop_
_entity_poly.entity_id
_entity_poly.type
_entity_poly.pdbx_seq_one_letter_code
_entity_poly.pdbx_strand_id
1 'polypeptide(L)'
;MKRAAAWRIDLSGLREDWIVQANEILAEEESQHRLGIHVNVDTGMGRLGVRTKEELLEVVEALEKGENLRWDGIFTHFSTADEPDPDFTLMQHSIFIDFLRFLKKRRHYFCPLYI
;
A
#
# COMPACT_ATOMS: atom_id res chain seq x y z
N MET A 1 0.78 13.80 8.32
CA MET A 1 -0.02 12.78 9.03
C MET A 1 -1.18 13.39 9.80
N LYS A 2 -0.94 14.19 10.86
CA LYS A 2 -2.00 14.81 11.70
C LYS A 2 -3.11 15.52 10.90
N ARG A 3 -2.75 16.36 9.92
CA ARG A 3 -3.72 17.01 9.01
C ARG A 3 -4.45 16.01 8.12
N ALA A 4 -3.78 15.00 7.55
CA ALA A 4 -4.46 14.02 6.70
C ALA A 4 -5.54 13.24 7.48
N ALA A 5 -5.24 12.87 8.74
CA ALA A 5 -6.21 12.22 9.62
C ALA A 5 -7.41 13.12 9.94
N ALA A 6 -7.18 14.39 10.30
CA ALA A 6 -8.25 15.33 10.59
C ALA A 6 -9.17 15.61 9.38
N TRP A 7 -8.62 15.60 8.16
CA TRP A 7 -9.35 15.88 6.92
C TRP A 7 -9.84 14.62 6.21
N ARG A 8 -9.60 13.42 6.79
CA ARG A 8 -9.97 12.12 6.22
C ARG A 8 -9.41 11.91 4.80
N ILE A 9 -8.15 12.24 4.62
CA ILE A 9 -7.41 12.05 3.37
C ILE A 9 -6.55 10.80 3.50
N ASP A 10 -6.79 9.82 2.64
CA ASP A 10 -5.98 8.60 2.56
C ASP A 10 -4.60 8.92 1.99
N LEU A 11 -3.56 8.25 2.50
CA LEU A 11 -2.18 8.45 2.05
C LEU A 11 -1.58 7.16 1.49
N SER A 12 -0.56 7.31 0.65
CA SER A 12 0.21 6.16 0.15
C SER A 12 1.37 5.84 1.09
N GLY A 13 1.35 4.66 1.71
CA GLY A 13 2.41 4.14 2.56
C GLY A 13 3.29 3.15 1.79
N LEU A 14 4.59 3.44 1.68
CA LEU A 14 5.48 2.75 0.73
C LEU A 14 6.64 2.00 1.39
N ARG A 15 6.87 2.23 2.68
CA ARG A 15 8.00 1.68 3.44
C ARG A 15 7.60 1.47 4.89
N GLU A 16 8.14 0.42 5.52
CA GLU A 16 7.86 0.07 6.90
C GLU A 16 8.18 1.21 7.88
N ASP A 17 9.37 1.83 7.73
CA ASP A 17 9.85 2.93 8.58
C ASP A 17 8.82 4.08 8.68
N TRP A 18 8.23 4.42 7.54
CA TRP A 18 7.24 5.47 7.45
C TRP A 18 5.91 5.07 8.09
N ILE A 19 5.48 3.80 7.96
CA ILE A 19 4.28 3.28 8.61
C ILE A 19 4.42 3.36 10.14
N VAL A 20 5.56 2.92 10.68
CA VAL A 20 5.82 2.94 12.11
C VAL A 20 5.80 4.38 12.66
N GLN A 21 6.55 5.29 12.02
CA GLN A 21 6.58 6.70 12.42
C GLN A 21 5.20 7.36 12.31
N ALA A 22 4.44 7.04 11.27
CA ALA A 22 3.08 7.54 11.10
C ALA A 22 2.15 7.12 12.23
N ASN A 23 2.24 5.85 12.66
CA ASN A 23 1.46 5.31 13.75
C ASN A 23 1.82 5.96 15.09
N GLU A 24 3.11 6.19 15.36
CA GLU A 24 3.60 6.89 16.56
C GLU A 24 3.09 8.34 16.63
N ILE A 25 3.21 9.09 15.53
CA ILE A 25 2.74 10.48 15.45
C ILE A 25 1.23 10.61 15.70
N LEU A 26 0.46 9.60 15.28
CA LEU A 26 -0.99 9.56 15.49
C LEU A 26 -1.38 9.04 16.87
N ALA A 27 -0.51 8.29 17.56
CA ALA A 27 -0.76 7.83 18.93
C ALA A 27 -0.74 8.99 19.94
N GLU A 28 -0.01 10.06 19.64
CA GLU A 28 0.03 11.28 20.45
C GLU A 28 -1.20 12.18 20.26
N GLU A 29 -2.09 11.85 19.32
CA GLU A 29 -3.26 12.66 18.98
C GLU A 29 -4.55 11.99 19.50
N GLU A 30 -5.46 12.77 20.07
CA GLU A 30 -6.84 12.31 20.34
C GLU A 30 -7.67 12.25 19.03
N SER A 31 -7.20 11.47 18.05
CA SER A 31 -7.97 11.20 16.83
C SER A 31 -8.90 10.01 17.07
N GLN A 32 -10.21 10.21 16.95
CA GLN A 32 -11.19 9.11 16.97
C GLN A 32 -11.18 8.25 15.70
N HIS A 33 -10.37 8.59 14.69
CA HIS A 33 -10.38 7.93 13.40
C HIS A 33 -8.98 7.43 13.01
N ARG A 34 -8.92 6.18 12.54
CA ARG A 34 -7.72 5.59 11.92
C ARG A 34 -7.46 6.25 10.58
N LEU A 35 -6.20 6.56 10.29
CA LEU A 35 -5.80 7.11 8.99
C LEU A 35 -5.74 5.99 7.94
N GLY A 36 -6.44 6.18 6.83
CA GLY A 36 -6.45 5.25 5.70
C GLY A 36 -5.13 5.27 4.93
N ILE A 37 -4.56 4.09 4.69
CA ILE A 37 -3.31 3.91 3.97
C ILE A 37 -3.50 2.97 2.77
N HIS A 38 -3.01 3.40 1.62
CA HIS A 38 -2.92 2.59 0.40
C HIS A 38 -1.47 2.21 0.13
N VAL A 39 -1.21 0.95 -0.19
CA VAL A 39 0.13 0.47 -0.51
C VAL A 39 0.33 0.49 -2.02
N ASN A 40 1.32 1.24 -2.50
CA ASN A 40 1.69 1.23 -3.91
C ASN A 40 2.77 0.16 -4.15
N VAL A 41 2.54 -0.73 -5.11
CA VAL A 41 3.50 -1.71 -5.59
C VAL A 41 4.07 -1.20 -6.91
N ASP A 42 5.39 -1.03 -6.98
CA ASP A 42 6.04 -0.68 -8.24
C ASP A 42 6.28 -1.95 -9.06
N THR A 43 5.49 -2.09 -10.12
CA THR A 43 5.56 -3.24 -11.05
C THR A 43 6.36 -2.93 -12.32
N GLY A 44 6.90 -1.71 -12.46
CA GLY A 44 7.62 -1.31 -13.68
C GLY A 44 7.61 0.18 -14.00
N MET A 45 6.87 1.02 -13.24
CA MET A 45 6.86 2.46 -13.47
C MET A 45 8.16 3.13 -12.97
N GLY A 46 8.83 2.54 -11.99
CA GLY A 46 10.17 3.01 -11.56
C GLY A 46 10.17 4.20 -10.60
N ARG A 47 9.01 4.76 -10.26
CA ARG A 47 8.89 6.03 -9.52
C ARG A 47 8.79 5.87 -8.01
N LEU A 48 7.74 5.18 -7.53
CA LEU A 48 7.40 5.01 -6.13
C LEU A 48 6.69 3.66 -5.95
N GLY A 49 6.94 2.97 -4.84
CA GLY A 49 6.28 1.72 -4.49
C GLY A 49 7.22 0.67 -3.95
N VAL A 50 6.67 -0.34 -3.27
CA VAL A 50 7.40 -1.55 -2.87
C VAL A 50 7.73 -2.38 -4.12
N ARG A 51 8.91 -2.99 -4.15
CA ARG A 51 9.40 -3.73 -5.34
C ARG A 51 9.55 -5.21 -5.10
N THR A 52 9.57 -5.64 -3.84
CA THR A 52 9.70 -7.04 -3.46
C THR A 52 8.51 -7.51 -2.63
N LYS A 53 8.29 -8.82 -2.60
CA LYS A 53 7.22 -9.44 -1.80
C LYS A 53 7.53 -9.34 -0.32
N GLU A 54 8.81 -9.34 0.02
CA GLU A 54 9.34 -9.17 1.37
C GLU A 54 9.06 -7.76 1.89
N GLU A 55 9.42 -6.71 1.14
CA GLU A 55 9.08 -5.31 1.49
C GLU A 55 7.57 -5.10 1.62
N LEU A 56 6.78 -5.67 0.71
CA LEU A 56 5.33 -5.59 0.79
C LEU A 56 4.81 -6.22 2.09
N LEU A 57 5.40 -7.35 2.50
CA LEU A 57 5.01 -8.02 3.74
C LEU A 57 5.35 -7.17 4.96
N GLU A 58 6.55 -6.59 5.01
CA GLU A 58 6.98 -5.69 6.10
C GLU A 58 6.03 -4.50 6.26
N VAL A 59 5.66 -3.86 5.15
CA VAL A 59 4.71 -2.74 5.15
C VAL A 59 3.33 -3.16 5.65
N VAL A 60 2.80 -4.28 5.15
CA VAL A 60 1.48 -4.77 5.55
C VAL A 60 1.47 -5.21 7.01
N GLU A 61 2.53 -5.86 7.49
CA GLU A 61 2.68 -6.25 8.90
C GLU A 61 2.74 -5.04 9.83
N ALA A 62 3.45 -3.99 9.44
CA ALA A 62 3.48 -2.74 10.20
C ALA A 62 2.10 -2.06 10.22
N LEU A 63 1.34 -2.11 9.12
CA LEU A 63 -0.01 -1.57 9.02
C LEU A 63 -1.01 -2.32 9.93
N GLU A 64 -0.95 -3.65 9.97
CA GLU A 64 -1.83 -4.47 10.81
C GLU A 64 -1.50 -4.33 12.31
N LYS A 65 -0.22 -4.13 12.66
CA LYS A 65 0.20 -3.85 14.04
C LYS A 65 -0.18 -2.43 14.49
N GLY A 66 -0.40 -1.51 13.55
CA GLY A 66 -0.71 -0.11 13.84
C GLY A 66 -2.18 0.08 14.21
N GLU A 67 -2.45 0.48 15.46
CA GLU A 67 -3.81 0.75 15.93
C GLU A 67 -4.40 2.05 15.35
N ASN A 68 -3.55 2.99 14.94
CA ASN A 68 -3.96 4.32 14.44
C ASN A 68 -4.04 4.41 12.92
N LEU A 69 -3.61 3.37 12.21
CA LEU A 69 -3.61 3.28 10.75
C LEU A 69 -4.57 2.19 10.31
N ARG A 70 -5.20 2.34 9.14
CA ARG A 70 -6.05 1.32 8.53
C ARG A 70 -5.57 1.06 7.11
N TRP A 71 -5.36 -0.20 6.77
CA TRP A 71 -5.02 -0.57 5.41
C TRP A 71 -6.28 -0.58 4.53
N ASP A 72 -6.35 0.39 3.61
CA ASP A 72 -7.54 0.64 2.79
C ASP A 72 -7.41 0.18 1.35
N GLY A 73 -6.20 -0.03 0.86
CA GLY A 73 -6.01 -0.48 -0.50
C GLY A 73 -4.59 -0.88 -0.84
N ILE A 74 -4.46 -1.59 -1.96
CA ILE A 74 -3.20 -1.87 -2.62
C ILE A 74 -3.39 -1.59 -4.11
N PHE A 75 -2.40 -0.93 -4.73
CA PHE A 75 -2.48 -0.53 -6.13
C PHE A 75 -1.12 -0.56 -6.82
N THR A 76 -1.13 -0.44 -8.14
CA THR A 76 0.07 -0.20 -8.97
C THR A 76 -0.26 0.82 -10.06
N HIS A 77 0.76 1.28 -10.79
CA HIS A 77 0.58 2.21 -11.90
C HIS A 77 1.20 1.64 -13.18
N PHE A 78 0.40 1.54 -14.23
CA PHE A 78 0.90 1.12 -15.55
C PHE A 78 1.60 2.28 -16.23
N SER A 79 2.79 2.05 -16.79
CA SER A 79 3.57 3.11 -17.44
C SER A 79 3.22 3.31 -18.91
N THR A 80 2.63 2.30 -19.56
CA THR A 80 2.36 2.29 -21.01
C THR A 80 0.95 1.78 -21.33
N ALA A 81 -0.02 2.05 -20.46
CA ALA A 81 -1.40 1.57 -20.64
C ALA A 81 -2.14 2.19 -21.84
N ASP A 82 -1.64 3.31 -22.34
CA ASP A 82 -2.13 4.03 -23.52
C ASP A 82 -1.38 3.67 -24.81
N GLU A 83 -0.35 2.82 -24.73
CA GLU A 83 0.39 2.36 -25.89
C GLU A 83 -0.36 1.23 -26.65
N PRO A 84 -0.24 1.15 -27.99
CA PRO A 84 -0.85 0.07 -28.76
C PRO A 84 -0.29 -1.33 -28.45
N ASP A 85 0.97 -1.39 -28.01
CA ASP A 85 1.63 -2.63 -27.62
C ASP A 85 1.32 -2.94 -26.14
N PRO A 86 0.56 -4.00 -25.85
CA PRO A 86 0.15 -4.32 -24.49
C PRO A 86 1.21 -5.10 -23.69
N ASP A 87 2.31 -5.54 -24.29
CA ASP A 87 3.22 -6.53 -23.69
C ASP A 87 3.75 -6.07 -22.32
N PHE A 88 4.17 -4.81 -22.20
CA PHE A 88 4.66 -4.27 -20.94
C PHE A 88 3.55 -4.12 -19.90
N THR A 89 2.36 -3.64 -20.30
CA THR A 89 1.20 -3.52 -19.40
C THR A 89 0.74 -4.89 -18.88
N LEU A 90 0.74 -5.92 -19.73
CA LEU A 90 0.40 -7.28 -19.35
C LEU A 90 1.44 -7.87 -18.37
N MET A 91 2.72 -7.58 -18.58
CA MET A 91 3.80 -7.94 -17.67
C MET A 91 3.60 -7.29 -16.30
N GLN A 92 3.37 -5.97 -16.24
CA GLN A 92 3.09 -5.25 -15.00
C GLN A 92 1.86 -5.81 -14.26
N HIS A 93 0.77 -6.08 -15.00
CA HIS A 93 -0.43 -6.69 -14.44
C HIS A 93 -0.14 -8.08 -13.85
N SER A 94 0.62 -8.93 -14.55
CA SER A 94 1.00 -10.25 -14.04
C SER A 94 1.81 -10.15 -12.74
N ILE A 95 2.78 -9.24 -12.67
CA ILE A 95 3.56 -9.00 -11.44
C ILE A 95 2.63 -8.57 -10.31
N PHE A 96 1.72 -7.63 -10.55
CA PHE A 96 0.79 -7.15 -9.54
C PHE A 96 -0.08 -8.28 -8.97
N ILE A 97 -0.68 -9.08 -9.86
CA ILE A 97 -1.50 -10.23 -9.47
C ILE A 97 -0.69 -11.24 -8.65
N ASP A 98 0.59 -11.45 -8.96
CA ASP A 98 1.45 -12.34 -8.19
C ASP A 98 1.78 -11.82 -6.79
N PHE A 99 1.86 -10.50 -6.59
CA PHE A 99 1.96 -9.89 -5.26
C PHE A 99 0.66 -10.09 -4.47
N LEU A 100 -0.50 -9.88 -5.10
CA LEU A 100 -1.80 -10.12 -4.45
C LEU A 100 -1.99 -11.59 -4.05
N ARG A 101 -1.60 -12.53 -4.92
CA ARG A 101 -1.62 -13.97 -4.61
C ARG A 101 -0.69 -14.33 -3.46
N PHE A 102 0.50 -13.72 -3.41
CA PHE A 102 1.45 -13.91 -2.32
C PHE A 102 0.84 -13.50 -0.98
N LEU A 103 0.17 -12.34 -0.91
CA LEU A 103 -0.54 -11.89 0.28
C LEU A 103 -1.71 -12.82 0.64
N LYS A 104 -2.57 -13.17 -0.31
CA LYS A 104 -3.74 -14.04 -0.06
C LYS A 104 -3.38 -15.42 0.50
N LYS A 105 -2.22 -15.99 0.14
CA LYS A 105 -1.76 -17.28 0.69
C LYS A 105 -1.46 -17.19 2.20
N ARG A 106 -1.08 -16.01 2.69
CA ARG A 106 -0.85 -15.73 4.09
C ARG A 106 -2.19 -15.29 4.69
N ARG A 107 -3.00 -16.27 5.14
CA ARG A 107 -4.42 -16.21 5.59
C ARG A 107 -4.80 -15.12 6.63
N HIS A 108 -3.92 -14.19 6.93
CA HIS A 108 -4.11 -13.14 7.92
C HIS A 108 -4.42 -11.76 7.31
N TYR A 109 -4.04 -11.52 6.04
CA TYR A 109 -4.11 -10.19 5.44
C TYR A 109 -5.36 -10.03 4.56
N PHE A 110 -6.36 -9.30 5.04
CA PHE A 110 -7.58 -8.98 4.29
C PHE A 110 -7.57 -7.50 3.89
N CYS A 111 -7.03 -7.20 2.70
CA CYS A 111 -7.16 -5.88 2.11
C CYS A 111 -8.60 -5.69 1.60
N PRO A 112 -9.30 -4.61 1.99
CA PRO A 112 -10.69 -4.40 1.59
C PRO A 112 -10.87 -3.96 0.13
N LEU A 113 -9.81 -3.49 -0.56
CA LEU A 113 -9.92 -2.97 -1.93
C LEU A 113 -8.64 -3.17 -2.76
N TYR A 114 -8.80 -3.61 -4.02
CA TYR A 114 -7.73 -3.68 -5.02
C TYR A 114 -8.04 -2.63 -6.09
N ILE A 115 -7.12 -1.68 -6.32
CA ILE A 115 -7.26 -0.62 -7.33
C ILE A 115 -6.14 -0.75 -8.36
#